data_AF-A0A967D1G0-F1
#
_entry.id   AF-A0A967D1G0-F1
#
_cell.length_a   1.000
_cell.length_b   1.000
_cell.length_c   1.000
_cell.angle_alpha   90.00
_cell.angle_beta   90.00
_cell.angle_gamma   90.00
#
_symmetry.space_group_name_H-M   'P 1'
#
loop_
_entity.id
_entity.type
_entity.pdbx_description
1 polymer ?
#
loop_
_entity_poly.entity_id
_entity_poly.type
_entity_poly.pdbx_seq_one_letter_code
_entity_poly.pdbx_strand_id
1 'polypeptide(L)'
;MSRWSRPRRLAAVWLFTSGCLAMAVAVRGQIAAASGPVPIPETIRAILAERCLDCHSGASPAADVDLDHSIINFADPESRELWERVAGVLDEGRMPPPEEPRLPAAAGKALWTFVDGQLCDHITIGGTPPR
;
A
#
# COMPACT_ATOMS: atom_id res chain seq x y z
N MET A 1 -70.00 -9.99 -31.02
CA MET A 1 -70.78 -10.52 -29.88
C MET A 1 -69.76 -10.98 -28.84
N SER A 2 -69.21 -10.14 -27.96
CA SER A 2 -69.83 -9.36 -26.87
C SER A 2 -70.38 -10.22 -25.74
N ARG A 3 -69.50 -10.60 -24.78
CA ARG A 3 -69.79 -10.78 -23.34
C ARG A 3 -68.49 -11.28 -22.69
N TRP A 4 -67.72 -10.45 -21.99
CA TRP A 4 -67.98 -9.89 -20.66
C TRP A 4 -68.50 -10.90 -19.65
N SER A 5 -67.62 -11.37 -18.77
CA SER A 5 -67.93 -11.61 -17.36
C SER A 5 -66.63 -11.81 -16.56
N ARG A 6 -66.24 -10.77 -15.81
CA ARG A 6 -65.41 -10.95 -14.61
C ARG A 6 -66.36 -11.11 -13.43
N PRO A 7 -66.19 -12.10 -12.56
CA PRO A 7 -66.59 -11.95 -11.17
C PRO A 7 -65.36 -11.71 -10.30
N ARG A 8 -65.47 -10.61 -9.56
CA ARG A 8 -64.60 -10.17 -8.46
C ARG A 8 -65.00 -10.98 -7.24
N ARG A 9 -64.08 -11.64 -6.54
CA ARG A 9 -64.17 -11.84 -5.09
C ARG A 9 -62.77 -11.74 -4.48
N LEU A 10 -62.58 -10.61 -3.81
CA LEU A 10 -61.52 -10.36 -2.84
C LEU A 10 -61.71 -11.34 -1.67
N ALA A 11 -60.62 -11.94 -1.18
CA ALA A 11 -60.36 -12.32 0.21
C ALA A 11 -59.50 -13.60 0.28
N ALA A 12 -58.20 -13.43 0.56
CA ALA A 12 -57.37 -14.32 1.38
C ALA A 12 -55.96 -13.71 1.36
N VAL A 13 -55.70 -12.68 2.16
CA VAL A 13 -55.25 -12.82 3.54
C VAL A 13 -53.86 -13.47 3.60
N TRP A 14 -52.86 -12.59 3.64
CA TRP A 14 -51.66 -12.64 4.48
C TRP A 14 -50.55 -13.67 4.20
N LEU A 15 -49.32 -13.12 4.21
CA LEU A 15 -48.00 -13.76 4.42
C LEU A 15 -47.29 -14.33 3.18
N PHE A 16 -46.38 -13.55 2.59
CA PHE A 16 -44.92 -13.80 2.60
C PHE A 16 -44.20 -12.84 1.63
N THR A 17 -44.02 -11.60 2.07
CA THR A 17 -42.93 -10.75 1.57
C THR A 17 -41.62 -11.27 2.18
N SER A 18 -40.89 -12.15 1.50
CA SER A 18 -39.50 -12.45 1.89
C SER A 18 -38.68 -13.08 0.77
N GLY A 19 -37.59 -12.41 0.42
CA GLY A 19 -36.29 -13.08 0.47
C GLY A 19 -35.79 -13.70 -0.83
N CYS A 20 -35.63 -12.90 -1.88
CA CYS A 20 -34.70 -13.23 -2.98
C CYS A 20 -33.80 -12.01 -3.31
N LEU A 21 -33.30 -11.33 -2.28
CA LEU A 21 -32.16 -10.43 -2.43
C LEU A 21 -30.91 -11.32 -2.48
N ALA A 22 -30.52 -11.72 -3.69
CA ALA A 22 -29.29 -12.44 -3.93
C ALA A 22 -28.11 -11.57 -3.46
N MET A 23 -27.55 -11.93 -2.31
CA MET A 23 -26.44 -11.25 -1.68
C MET A 23 -25.16 -11.59 -2.46
N ALA A 24 -24.69 -10.65 -3.29
CA ALA A 24 -23.37 -10.72 -3.90
C ALA A 24 -22.32 -10.54 -2.79
N VAL A 25 -21.86 -11.66 -2.23
CA VAL A 25 -20.71 -11.67 -1.31
C VAL A 25 -19.45 -11.42 -2.14
N ALA A 26 -18.99 -10.17 -2.18
CA ALA A 26 -17.67 -9.85 -2.66
C ALA A 26 -16.64 -10.47 -1.71
N VAL A 27 -15.96 -11.52 -2.14
CA VAL A 27 -14.80 -12.07 -1.42
C VAL A 27 -13.70 -11.02 -1.45
N ARG A 28 -13.59 -10.25 -0.38
CA ARG A 28 -12.38 -9.47 -0.11
C ARG A 28 -11.29 -10.46 0.28
N GLY A 29 -10.37 -10.72 -0.62
CA GLY A 29 -9.17 -11.50 -0.32
C GLY A 29 -8.41 -10.86 0.84
N GLN A 30 -8.32 -11.58 1.95
CA GLN A 30 -7.43 -11.21 3.05
C GLN A 30 -6.02 -11.64 2.67
N ILE A 31 -5.22 -10.69 2.20
CA ILE A 31 -3.77 -10.86 2.15
C ILE A 31 -3.27 -10.71 3.58
N ALA A 32 -2.79 -11.82 4.17
CA ALA A 32 -2.09 -11.78 5.43
C ALA A 32 -0.80 -10.97 5.24
N ALA A 33 -0.61 -9.93 6.05
CA ALA A 33 0.66 -9.21 6.11
C ALA A 33 1.75 -10.18 6.57
N ALA A 34 2.69 -10.51 5.69
CA ALA A 34 3.81 -11.37 6.03
C ALA A 34 4.71 -10.62 7.01
N SER A 35 4.78 -11.06 8.28
CA SER A 35 5.55 -10.40 9.33
C SER A 35 7.07 -10.66 9.26
N GLY A 36 7.62 -10.83 8.06
CA GLY A 36 9.02 -11.20 7.83
C GLY A 36 9.75 -10.20 6.94
N PRO A 37 11.06 -10.43 6.69
CA PRO A 37 11.83 -9.60 5.77
C PRO A 37 11.19 -9.54 4.38
N VAL A 38 11.09 -8.32 3.84
CA VAL A 38 10.42 -8.00 2.59
C VAL A 38 11.45 -7.87 1.48
N PRO A 39 11.38 -8.68 0.40
CA PRO A 39 12.27 -8.51 -0.74
C PRO A 39 11.94 -7.20 -1.46
N ILE A 40 12.97 -6.45 -1.83
CA ILE A 40 12.80 -5.22 -2.62
C ILE A 40 12.44 -5.61 -4.06
N PRO A 41 11.31 -5.15 -4.61
CA PRO A 41 10.97 -5.42 -6.00
C PRO A 41 12.04 -4.89 -6.96
N GLU A 42 12.29 -5.60 -8.05
CA GLU A 42 13.31 -5.21 -9.04
C GLU A 42 13.15 -3.77 -9.53
N THR A 43 11.90 -3.34 -9.72
CA THR A 43 11.57 -1.97 -10.13
C THR A 43 12.01 -0.93 -9.11
N ILE A 44 11.89 -1.23 -7.81
CA ILE A 44 12.31 -0.34 -6.72
C ILE A 44 13.83 -0.34 -6.61
N ARG A 45 14.46 -1.52 -6.73
CA ARG A 45 15.92 -1.64 -6.76
C ARG A 45 16.53 -0.85 -7.91
N ALA A 46 15.92 -0.88 -9.09
CA ALA A 46 16.35 -0.08 -10.23
C ALA A 46 16.27 1.43 -9.95
N ILE A 47 15.22 1.90 -9.26
CA ILE A 47 15.10 3.32 -8.85
C ILE A 47 16.19 3.71 -7.85
N LEU A 48 16.44 2.86 -6.84
CA LEU A 48 17.52 3.08 -5.88
C LEU A 48 18.88 3.16 -6.59
N ALA A 49 19.15 2.23 -7.51
CA ALA A 49 20.39 2.21 -8.28
C ALA A 49 20.52 3.41 -9.23
N GLU A 50 19.42 4.04 -9.65
CA GLU A 50 19.48 5.16 -10.59
C GLU A 50 20.11 6.40 -9.97
N ARG A 51 19.82 6.71 -8.69
CA ARG A 51 20.25 7.95 -8.00
C ARG A 51 20.50 7.89 -6.50
N CYS A 52 20.13 6.81 -5.83
CA CYS A 52 20.32 6.70 -4.37
C CYS A 52 21.67 6.05 -4.04
N LEU A 53 22.02 4.98 -4.75
CA LEU A 53 23.22 4.18 -4.44
C LEU A 53 24.54 4.88 -4.82
N ASP A 54 24.51 5.94 -5.63
CA ASP A 54 25.70 6.76 -5.93
C ASP A 54 26.34 7.35 -4.67
N CYS A 55 25.52 7.66 -3.66
CA CYS A 55 25.97 8.23 -2.39
C CYS A 55 25.70 7.30 -1.19
N HIS A 56 24.64 6.51 -1.23
CA HIS A 56 24.18 5.67 -0.13
C HIS A 56 24.54 4.19 -0.34
N SER A 57 25.79 3.91 -0.72
CA SER A 57 26.32 2.54 -0.82
C SER A 57 27.84 2.49 -0.58
N GLY A 58 28.41 1.28 -0.52
CA GLY A 58 29.85 1.06 -0.49
C GLY A 58 30.49 1.21 0.89
N ALA A 59 31.81 1.44 0.93
CA ALA A 59 32.59 1.40 2.16
C ALA A 59 32.42 2.62 3.08
N SER A 60 31.85 3.72 2.58
CA SER A 60 31.67 4.97 3.33
C SER A 60 30.45 5.74 2.78
N PRO A 61 29.22 5.23 2.99
CA PRO A 61 28.02 5.84 2.48
C PRO A 61 27.75 7.20 3.13
N ALA A 62 27.10 8.10 2.39
CA ALA A 62 26.70 9.41 2.86
C ALA A 62 25.79 9.30 4.09
N ALA A 63 26.10 10.11 5.11
CA ALA A 63 25.39 10.12 6.40
C ALA A 63 25.31 8.74 7.09
N ASP A 64 26.23 7.82 6.79
CA ASP A 64 26.24 6.46 7.32
C ASP A 64 24.97 5.66 6.98
N VAL A 65 24.32 6.00 5.85
CA VAL A 65 23.11 5.34 5.36
C VAL A 65 23.45 4.51 4.13
N ASP A 66 23.48 3.20 4.30
CA ASP A 66 23.58 2.22 3.22
C ASP A 66 22.17 1.77 2.79
N LEU A 67 21.88 1.85 1.49
CA LEU A 67 20.62 1.42 0.88
C LEU A 67 20.83 0.26 -0.10
N ASP A 68 22.05 -0.25 -0.25
CA ASP A 68 22.36 -1.38 -1.14
C ASP A 68 21.96 -2.71 -0.50
N HIS A 69 20.64 -2.92 -0.41
CA HIS A 69 20.03 -4.11 0.16
C HIS A 69 19.04 -4.73 -0.83
N SER A 70 18.90 -6.05 -0.78
CA SER A 70 17.89 -6.78 -1.56
C SER A 70 16.63 -7.10 -0.75
N ILE A 71 16.71 -6.96 0.57
CA ILE A 71 15.65 -7.31 1.52
C ILE A 71 15.65 -6.27 2.64
N ILE A 72 14.45 -5.85 3.08
CA ILE A 72 14.25 -4.93 4.20
C ILE A 72 13.52 -5.65 5.32
N ASN A 73 13.98 -5.51 6.56
CA ASN A 73 13.29 -6.07 7.71
C ASN A 73 12.53 -4.99 8.50
N PHE A 74 11.30 -4.69 8.10
CA PHE A 74 10.48 -3.69 8.82
C PHE A 74 10.08 -4.11 10.25
N ALA A 75 10.27 -5.38 10.64
CA ALA A 75 10.09 -5.81 12.01
C ALA A 75 11.26 -5.40 12.94
N ASP A 76 12.44 -5.17 12.37
CA ASP A 76 13.60 -4.66 13.10
C ASP A 76 13.47 -3.14 13.35
N PRO A 77 13.58 -2.67 14.61
CA PRO A 77 13.40 -1.25 14.93
C PRO A 77 14.39 -0.32 14.22
N GLU A 78 15.67 -0.71 14.11
CA GLU A 78 16.70 0.13 13.48
C GLU A 78 16.47 0.24 11.97
N SER A 79 16.17 -0.88 11.31
CA SER A 79 15.78 -0.89 9.90
C SER A 79 14.52 -0.06 9.66
N ARG A 80 13.51 -0.19 10.53
CA ARG A 80 12.28 0.60 10.42
C ARG A 80 12.55 2.10 10.56
N GLU A 81 13.30 2.52 11.58
CA GLU A 81 13.65 3.94 11.78
C GLU A 81 14.44 4.50 10.59
N LEU A 82 15.34 3.71 9.99
CA LEU A 82 16.03 4.10 8.77
C LEU A 82 15.02 4.35 7.64
N TRP A 83 14.10 3.43 7.38
CA TRP A 83 13.14 3.56 6.28
C TRP A 83 12.05 4.62 6.54
N GLU A 84 11.71 4.91 7.79
CA GLU A 84 10.88 6.06 8.18
C GLU A 84 11.58 7.37 7.80
N ARG A 85 12.89 7.50 8.07
CA ARG A 85 13.68 8.66 7.65
C ARG A 85 13.75 8.77 6.13
N VAL A 86 13.95 7.65 5.42
CA VAL A 86 13.96 7.62 3.95
C VAL A 86 12.62 8.09 3.40
N ALA A 87 11.49 7.59 3.92
CA ALA A 87 10.15 8.03 3.51
C ALA A 87 9.96 9.53 3.73
N GLY A 88 10.39 10.06 4.89
CA GLY A 88 10.29 11.49 5.21
C GLY A 88 11.08 12.37 4.23
N VAL A 89 12.35 12.05 3.96
CA VAL A 89 13.16 12.87 3.03
C VAL A 89 12.69 12.77 1.58
N LEU A 90 12.05 11.65 1.19
CA LEU A 90 11.41 11.48 -0.12
C LEU A 90 10.13 12.33 -0.22
N ASP A 91 9.29 12.32 0.82
CA ASP A 91 8.06 13.13 0.86
C ASP A 91 8.36 14.63 0.79
N GLU A 92 9.37 15.07 1.55
CA GLU A 92 9.83 16.47 1.55
C GLU A 92 10.60 16.84 0.27
N GLY A 93 10.92 15.88 -0.60
CA GLY A 93 11.71 16.10 -1.81
C GLY A 93 13.13 16.60 -1.54
N ARG A 94 13.71 16.26 -0.36
CA ARG A 94 15.10 16.58 0.00
C ARG A 94 16.12 15.63 -0.62
N MET A 95 15.67 14.46 -1.09
CA MET A 95 16.49 13.48 -1.79
C MET A 95 15.96 13.24 -3.21
N PRO A 96 16.84 13.22 -4.24
CA PRO A 96 18.26 13.55 -4.19
C PRO A 96 18.53 15.02 -3.79
N PRO A 97 19.72 15.35 -3.27
CA PRO A 97 20.08 16.73 -2.91
C PRO A 97 19.90 17.70 -4.08
N PRO A 98 19.66 19.00 -3.83
CA PRO A 98 19.37 19.97 -4.89
C PRO A 98 20.53 20.16 -5.89
N GLU A 99 21.76 19.86 -5.49
CA GLU A 99 22.96 19.83 -6.33
C GLU A 99 23.03 18.62 -7.28
N GLU A 100 22.28 17.56 -7.01
CA GLU A 100 22.24 16.34 -7.81
C GLU A 100 21.06 16.33 -8.78
N PRO A 101 21.18 15.67 -9.95
CA PRO A 101 20.08 15.65 -10.90
C PRO A 101 18.94 14.76 -10.39
N ARG A 102 17.73 15.34 -10.32
CA ARG A 102 16.54 14.69 -9.75
C ARG A 102 16.11 13.43 -10.49
N LEU A 103 15.52 12.52 -9.73
CA LEU A 103 14.72 11.41 -10.24
C LEU A 103 13.46 11.91 -10.96
N PRO A 104 12.96 11.18 -11.97
CA PRO A 104 11.62 11.41 -12.49
C PRO A 104 10.58 11.36 -11.36
N ALA A 105 9.64 12.31 -11.33
CA ALA A 105 8.64 12.41 -10.26
C ALA A 105 7.84 11.11 -10.05
N ALA A 106 7.56 10.38 -11.14
CA ALA A 106 6.90 9.07 -11.07
C ALA A 106 7.75 8.01 -10.37
N ALA A 107 9.07 7.99 -10.59
CA ALA A 107 9.99 7.06 -9.94
C ALA A 107 10.10 7.36 -8.44
N GLY A 108 10.29 8.65 -8.08
CA GLY A 108 10.30 9.08 -6.68
C GLY A 108 9.00 8.70 -5.95
N LYS A 109 7.85 8.94 -6.58
CA LYS A 109 6.54 8.54 -6.02
C LYS A 109 6.38 7.03 -5.88
N ALA A 110 6.87 6.24 -6.85
CA ALA A 110 6.81 4.79 -6.78
C ALA A 110 7.65 4.25 -5.62
N LEU A 111 8.86 4.78 -5.43
CA LEU A 111 9.71 4.45 -4.29
C LEU A 111 9.04 4.82 -2.97
N TRP A 112 8.53 6.05 -2.84
CA TRP A 112 7.83 6.50 -1.65
C TRP A 112 6.62 5.63 -1.32
N THR A 113 5.77 5.33 -2.32
CA THR A 113 4.56 4.50 -2.13
C THR A 113 4.91 3.09 -1.65
N PHE A 114 5.99 2.51 -2.18
CA PHE A 114 6.47 1.20 -1.71
C PHE A 114 6.88 1.27 -0.24
N VAL A 115 7.75 2.22 0.12
CA VAL A 115 8.27 2.36 1.50
C VAL A 115 7.14 2.67 2.48
N ASP A 116 6.29 3.66 2.18
CA ASP A 116 5.14 4.05 3.02
C ASP A 116 4.17 2.90 3.23
N GLY A 117 3.85 2.14 2.17
CA GLY A 117 3.01 0.96 2.27
C GLY A 117 3.58 -0.10 3.20
N GLN A 118 4.89 -0.38 3.10
CA GLN A 118 5.54 -1.32 4.02
C GLN A 118 5.55 -0.80 5.45
N LEU A 119 5.86 0.47 5.67
CA LEU A 119 5.83 1.06 7.01
C LEU A 119 4.43 0.96 7.63
N CYS A 120 3.37 1.26 6.86
CA CYS A 120 1.99 1.13 7.29
C CYS A 120 1.59 -0.31 7.64
N ASP A 121 2.00 -1.28 6.82
CA ASP A 121 1.70 -2.70 7.02
C ASP A 121 2.44 -3.28 8.26
N HIS A 122 3.51 -2.64 8.69
CA HIS A 122 4.37 -3.07 9.79
C HIS A 122 4.30 -2.18 11.05
N ILE A 123 3.29 -1.31 11.17
CA ILE A 123 3.07 -0.50 12.38
C ILE A 123 2.74 -1.41 13.56
N THR A 124 3.57 -1.36 14.62
CA THR A 124 3.23 -1.96 15.91
C THR A 124 2.10 -1.16 16.55
N ILE A 125 1.06 -1.85 17.06
CA ILE A 125 -0.08 -1.24 17.77
C ILE A 125 0.46 -0.33 18.88
N GLY A 126 0.48 1.00 18.63
CA GLY A 126 1.06 2.01 19.52
C GLY A 126 2.03 3.00 18.87
N GLY A 127 2.51 2.75 17.65
CA GLY A 127 3.28 3.72 16.87
C GLY A 127 2.38 4.78 16.24
N THR A 128 2.81 6.05 16.24
CA THR A 128 2.16 7.07 15.40
C THR A 128 2.69 6.88 13.97
N PRO A 129 1.82 6.76 12.95
CA PRO A 129 2.29 6.68 11.57
C PRO A 129 3.15 7.90 11.22
N PRO A 130 4.14 7.73 10.31
CA PRO A 130 4.86 8.87 9.74
C PRO A 130 3.84 9.85 9.12
N ARG A 131 4.06 11.14 9.33
CA ARG A 131 3.15 12.23 8.95
C ARG A 131 3.71 13.00 7.78
#